data_AF-A0A8B9K533-F1
#
_entry.id   AF-A0A8B9K533-F1
#
_cell.length_a   1.000
_cell.length_b   1.000
_cell.length_c   1.000
_cell.angle_alpha   90.00
_cell.angle_beta   90.00
_cell.angle_gamma   90.00
#
_symmetry.space_group_name_H-M   'P 1'
#
loop_
_entity.id
_entity.type
_entity.pdbx_description
1 polymer ?
#
loop_
_entity_poly.entity_id
_entity_poly.type
_entity_poly.pdbx_seq_one_letter_code
_entity_poly.pdbx_strand_id
1 'polypeptide(L)'
;MFCAFISACCEHECKPVKLLFILDSSESVGLHNFALEKQFIIHVINKITKFGNKNERGSRVGIVQYSHEGTQELVSMDDPTITTLSELKSAVKNMRWIAGGTYTGEALDFARKAFGDALLSRKVAIVLTDGRSDTRDTKPLSSLCNIPNIKVRLLTVYGLSIWCIMGIFHYCISDEYTSRIPDYSQLLEESFFNNVTSYMCQEFKGPADIVFMLDGSLTVGPNNFKNSRDFVANMASRLLSSNAAGLRRVSVMQYSDSRSRVEVPFTSNMNDAVTKLNEVSFLGGSSDLPAALNFLNRAVQKEWRANVLRKVVTFTDGRSAFATGNLPRAARVLQDEGIEVFALTVGDTFDETGICQLVSGKESGFDYKFVESHVHQVVQYSDLTKWSVMQKLARQLSKASISGLGLI
;
A
#
# COMPACT_ATOMS: atom_id res chain seq x y z
N MET A 1 34.83 -12.63 -24.14
CA MET A 1 35.04 -12.00 -22.82
C MET A 1 34.11 -10.79 -22.74
N PHE A 2 33.39 -10.63 -21.63
CA PHE A 2 32.38 -9.58 -21.28
C PHE A 2 30.92 -9.84 -21.69
N CYS A 3 30.17 -10.49 -20.79
CA CYS A 3 29.05 -9.97 -19.96
C CYS A 3 27.69 -10.35 -20.59
N ALA A 4 26.99 -11.44 -20.24
CA ALA A 4 26.46 -11.86 -18.93
C ALA A 4 25.74 -10.72 -18.16
N PHE A 5 24.48 -10.97 -17.81
CA PHE A 5 23.48 -10.09 -17.17
C PHE A 5 22.65 -9.21 -18.12
N ILE A 6 21.46 -9.68 -18.49
CA ILE A 6 20.15 -9.09 -18.15
C ILE A 6 19.12 -10.21 -18.38
N SER A 7 18.88 -11.02 -17.35
CA SER A 7 17.65 -11.81 -17.24
C SER A 7 17.21 -11.70 -15.79
N ALA A 8 16.44 -10.65 -15.54
CA ALA A 8 15.66 -10.47 -14.33
C ALA A 8 14.48 -9.57 -14.72
N CYS A 9 13.52 -10.14 -15.45
CA CYS A 9 12.15 -9.65 -15.37
C CYS A 9 11.77 -9.72 -13.89
N CYS A 10 11.80 -8.58 -13.19
CA CYS A 10 11.31 -8.46 -11.83
C CYS A 10 9.79 -8.65 -11.85
N GLU A 11 9.38 -9.90 -11.79
CA GLU A 11 8.05 -10.28 -11.34
C GLU A 11 7.83 -9.61 -9.97
N HIS A 12 6.75 -8.83 -9.87
CA HIS A 12 6.40 -8.01 -8.71
C HIS A 12 5.98 -8.88 -7.54
N GLU A 13 6.95 -9.47 -6.86
CA GLU A 13 6.72 -10.35 -5.72
C GLU A 13 7.13 -9.70 -4.42
N CYS A 14 6.31 -9.88 -3.37
CA CYS A 14 6.71 -9.51 -2.02
C CYS A 14 8.02 -10.24 -1.67
N LYS A 15 9.02 -9.50 -1.14
CA LYS A 15 10.23 -10.19 -0.65
C LYS A 15 9.80 -11.23 0.40
N PRO A 16 10.45 -12.41 0.43
CA PRO A 16 10.25 -13.40 1.47
C PRO A 16 10.14 -12.76 2.86
N VAL A 17 9.08 -13.12 3.57
CA VAL A 17 8.78 -12.59 4.90
C VAL A 17 8.52 -13.74 5.86
N LYS A 18 8.98 -13.59 7.10
CA LYS A 18 8.49 -14.39 8.22
C LYS A 18 7.26 -13.70 8.78
N LEU A 19 6.10 -14.29 8.57
CA LEU A 19 4.81 -13.76 8.98
C LEU A 19 4.25 -14.61 10.12
N LEU A 20 4.03 -14.01 11.29
CA LEU A 20 3.41 -14.69 12.42
C LEU A 20 2.04 -14.08 12.72
N PHE A 21 1.01 -14.91 12.76
CA PHE A 21 -0.28 -14.54 13.32
C PHE A 21 -0.31 -14.92 14.80
N ILE A 22 -0.85 -14.04 15.62
CA ILE A 22 -1.05 -14.25 17.06
C ILE A 22 -2.54 -14.05 17.31
N LEU A 23 -3.27 -15.14 17.57
CA LEU A 23 -4.72 -15.17 17.65
C LEU A 23 -5.19 -15.38 19.06
N ASP A 24 -6.10 -14.52 19.47
CA ASP A 24 -6.85 -14.66 20.69
C ASP A 24 -7.93 -15.75 20.51
N SER A 25 -7.77 -16.85 21.22
CA SER A 25 -8.73 -17.94 21.29
C SER A 25 -9.43 -17.99 22.65
N SER A 26 -9.49 -16.86 23.36
CA SER A 26 -10.15 -16.75 24.66
C SER A 26 -11.67 -16.94 24.60
N GLU A 27 -12.29 -16.99 25.77
CA GLU A 27 -13.73 -17.14 25.92
C GLU A 27 -14.52 -15.95 25.36
N SER A 28 -13.99 -14.73 25.48
CA SER A 28 -14.64 -13.50 24.97
C SER A 28 -14.75 -13.48 23.45
N VAL A 29 -13.78 -14.07 22.76
CA VAL A 29 -13.80 -14.22 21.31
C VAL A 29 -14.94 -15.17 20.91
N GLY A 30 -14.99 -16.35 21.53
CA GLY A 30 -16.00 -17.35 21.23
C GLY A 30 -15.75 -18.12 19.92
N LEU A 31 -16.36 -19.30 19.81
CA LEU A 31 -16.15 -20.23 18.70
C LEU A 31 -16.47 -19.63 17.31
N HIS A 32 -17.52 -18.81 17.23
CA HIS A 32 -17.93 -18.19 15.96
C HIS A 32 -16.89 -17.21 15.44
N ASN A 33 -16.43 -16.29 16.29
CA ASN A 33 -15.46 -15.28 15.90
C ASN A 33 -14.09 -15.89 15.63
N PHE A 34 -13.70 -16.90 16.42
CA PHE A 34 -12.47 -17.66 16.15
C PHE A 34 -12.51 -18.32 14.74
N ALA A 35 -13.68 -18.76 14.28
CA ALA A 35 -13.82 -19.24 12.90
C ALA A 35 -13.60 -18.13 11.86
N LEU A 36 -14.05 -16.89 12.13
CA LEU A 36 -13.80 -15.73 11.28
C LEU A 36 -12.32 -15.34 11.25
N GLU A 37 -11.61 -15.40 12.39
CA GLU A 37 -10.15 -15.19 12.43
C GLU A 37 -9.40 -16.23 11.60
N LYS A 38 -9.75 -17.52 11.71
CA LYS A 38 -9.18 -18.58 10.87
C LYS A 38 -9.42 -18.32 9.38
N GLN A 39 -10.63 -17.89 9.03
CA GLN A 39 -10.95 -17.52 7.65
C GLN A 39 -10.08 -16.35 7.19
N PHE A 40 -9.98 -15.29 7.98
CA PHE A 40 -9.12 -14.14 7.67
C PHE A 40 -7.67 -14.55 7.37
N ILE A 41 -7.09 -15.41 8.22
CA ILE A 41 -5.74 -15.94 8.00
C ILE A 41 -5.63 -16.68 6.67
N ILE A 42 -6.60 -17.54 6.36
CA ILE A 42 -6.63 -18.27 5.08
C ILE A 42 -6.68 -17.29 3.90
N HIS A 43 -7.48 -16.22 3.98
CA HIS A 43 -7.53 -15.19 2.94
C HIS A 43 -6.17 -14.51 2.76
N VAL A 44 -5.47 -14.21 3.86
CA VAL A 44 -4.16 -13.56 3.80
C VAL A 44 -3.11 -14.51 3.20
N ILE A 45 -3.10 -15.78 3.63
CA ILE A 45 -2.22 -16.83 3.12
C ILE A 45 -2.41 -17.01 1.60
N ASN A 46 -3.62 -16.87 1.08
CA ASN A 46 -3.89 -16.95 -0.36
C ASN A 46 -3.19 -15.86 -1.19
N LYS A 47 -2.71 -14.76 -0.57
CA LYS A 47 -1.95 -13.71 -1.26
C LYS A 47 -0.44 -13.96 -1.28
N ILE A 48 0.03 -15.01 -0.61
CA ILE A 48 1.46 -15.37 -0.59
C ILE A 48 1.78 -16.12 -1.89
N THR A 49 2.49 -15.47 -2.80
CA THR A 49 2.83 -16.03 -4.12
C THR A 49 4.02 -16.98 -4.06
N LYS A 50 4.99 -16.72 -3.16
CA LYS A 50 6.16 -17.58 -2.92
C LYS A 50 6.19 -18.04 -1.48
N PHE A 51 5.55 -19.18 -1.22
CA PHE A 51 5.66 -19.88 0.06
C PHE A 51 6.99 -20.62 0.11
N GLY A 52 7.69 -20.56 1.24
CA GLY A 52 8.91 -21.31 1.48
C GLY A 52 8.81 -22.06 2.80
N ASN A 53 9.51 -23.17 2.89
CA ASN A 53 9.64 -23.96 4.11
C ASN A 53 11.07 -23.84 4.67
N LYS A 54 11.45 -24.70 5.63
CA LYS A 54 12.79 -24.69 6.24
C LYS A 54 13.92 -24.81 5.21
N ASN A 55 13.71 -25.58 4.15
CA ASN A 55 14.70 -25.92 3.12
C ASN A 55 14.58 -25.09 1.84
N GLU A 56 13.45 -24.39 1.66
CA GLU A 56 13.15 -23.60 0.46
C GLU A 56 13.12 -22.10 0.74
N ARG A 57 13.56 -21.31 -0.26
CA ARG A 57 13.49 -19.85 -0.17
C ARG A 57 12.08 -19.38 -0.48
N GLY A 58 11.46 -18.71 0.49
CA GLY A 58 10.14 -18.12 0.32
C GLY A 58 9.64 -17.50 1.61
N SER A 59 8.42 -16.99 1.58
CA SER A 59 7.74 -16.48 2.77
C SER A 59 7.35 -17.65 3.66
N ARG A 60 7.66 -17.53 4.95
CA ARG A 60 7.31 -18.52 5.97
C ARG A 60 6.19 -17.95 6.81
N VAL A 61 5.20 -18.76 7.13
CA VAL A 61 4.01 -18.35 7.87
C VAL A 61 3.85 -19.25 9.07
N GLY A 62 3.61 -18.65 10.22
CA GLY A 62 3.35 -19.36 11.46
C GLY A 62 2.11 -18.78 12.13
N ILE A 63 1.49 -19.60 12.95
CA ILE A 63 0.28 -19.24 13.68
C ILE A 63 0.47 -19.62 15.14
N VAL A 64 0.33 -18.66 16.04
CA VAL A 64 0.22 -18.86 17.48
C VAL A 64 -1.22 -18.55 17.85
N GLN A 65 -1.94 -19.53 18.38
CA GLN A 65 -3.19 -19.26 19.10
C GLN A 65 -2.94 -19.30 20.61
N TYR A 66 -3.68 -18.52 21.39
CA TYR A 66 -3.53 -18.48 22.84
C TYR A 66 -4.87 -18.28 23.53
N SER A 67 -4.97 -18.67 24.81
CA SER A 67 -6.01 -18.13 25.70
C SER A 67 -5.42 -17.81 27.08
N HIS A 68 -5.37 -18.77 28.00
CA HIS A 68 -4.87 -18.62 29.36
C HIS A 68 -3.47 -19.22 29.56
N GLU A 69 -2.97 -19.19 30.81
CA GLU A 69 -1.64 -19.66 31.19
C GLU A 69 -1.29 -21.02 30.55
N GLY A 70 -0.19 -21.04 29.80
CA GLY A 70 0.36 -22.27 29.20
C GLY A 70 -0.42 -22.87 28.04
N THR A 71 -1.42 -22.18 27.48
CA THR A 71 -2.30 -22.71 26.41
C THR A 71 -1.94 -22.22 25.00
N GLN A 72 -0.68 -21.86 24.76
CA GLN A 72 -0.25 -21.44 23.43
C GLN A 72 -0.08 -22.66 22.52
N GLU A 73 -0.79 -22.71 21.39
CA GLU A 73 -0.57 -23.71 20.34
C GLU A 73 0.12 -23.07 19.13
N LEU A 74 1.11 -23.76 18.55
CA LEU A 74 1.93 -23.26 17.45
C LEU A 74 1.79 -24.12 16.20
N VAL A 75 1.32 -23.52 15.11
CA VAL A 75 1.61 -23.98 13.76
C VAL A 75 2.95 -23.34 13.35
N SER A 76 4.02 -24.13 13.37
CA SER A 76 5.38 -23.61 13.21
C SER A 76 5.69 -23.20 11.77
N MET A 77 6.42 -22.09 11.62
CA MET A 77 6.97 -21.63 10.33
C MET A 77 7.96 -22.62 9.69
N ASP A 78 8.57 -23.45 10.52
CA ASP A 78 9.61 -24.42 10.14
C ASP A 78 9.12 -25.87 10.36
N ASP A 79 7.81 -26.09 10.42
CA ASP A 79 7.20 -27.43 10.50
C ASP A 79 7.59 -28.25 9.25
N PRO A 80 8.29 -29.39 9.41
CA PRO A 80 8.72 -30.20 8.28
C PRO A 80 7.56 -30.85 7.50
N THR A 81 6.37 -30.91 8.08
CA THR A 81 5.15 -31.47 7.46
C THR A 81 4.35 -30.44 6.66
N ILE A 82 4.65 -29.14 6.81
CA ILE A 82 3.96 -28.05 6.11
C ILE A 82 4.90 -27.50 5.04
N THR A 83 4.86 -28.12 3.87
CA THR A 83 5.67 -27.75 2.70
C THR A 83 4.91 -26.90 1.70
N THR A 84 3.57 -26.95 1.72
CA THR A 84 2.69 -26.24 0.79
C THR A 84 1.70 -25.29 1.49
N LEU A 85 1.21 -24.29 0.74
CA LEU A 85 0.11 -23.44 1.21
C LEU A 85 -1.17 -24.22 1.52
N SER A 86 -1.39 -25.35 0.83
CA SER A 86 -2.57 -26.19 1.07
C SER A 86 -2.49 -26.88 2.43
N GLU A 87 -1.33 -27.43 2.78
CA GLU A 87 -1.08 -28.03 4.10
C GLU A 87 -1.19 -26.98 5.20
N LEU A 88 -0.61 -25.79 4.99
CA LEU A 88 -0.75 -24.68 5.95
C LEU A 88 -2.22 -24.29 6.15
N LYS A 89 -2.99 -24.18 5.06
CA LYS A 89 -4.44 -23.89 5.14
C LYS A 89 -5.19 -24.99 5.90
N SER A 90 -4.83 -26.26 5.70
CA SER A 90 -5.42 -27.38 6.44
C SER A 90 -5.07 -27.33 7.92
N ALA A 91 -3.81 -27.04 8.26
CA ALA A 91 -3.38 -26.85 9.64
C ALA A 91 -4.18 -25.74 10.33
N VAL A 92 -4.32 -24.57 9.68
CA VAL A 92 -5.14 -23.46 10.18
C VAL A 92 -6.60 -23.88 10.36
N LYS A 93 -7.22 -24.57 9.38
CA LYS A 93 -8.61 -25.03 9.49
C LYS A 93 -8.83 -25.95 10.69
N ASN A 94 -7.85 -26.82 10.96
CA ASN A 94 -7.91 -27.85 12.01
C ASN A 94 -7.67 -27.31 13.42
N MET A 95 -7.20 -26.07 13.57
CA MET A 95 -7.06 -25.42 14.87
C MET A 95 -8.41 -25.37 15.60
N ARG A 96 -8.39 -25.73 16.89
CA ARG A 96 -9.56 -25.78 17.75
C ARG A 96 -9.55 -24.58 18.69
N TRP A 97 -10.74 -24.01 18.91
CA TRP A 97 -10.93 -22.95 19.88
C TRP A 97 -10.67 -23.49 21.29
N ILE A 98 -9.82 -22.78 22.04
CA ILE A 98 -9.35 -23.18 23.37
C ILE A 98 -10.33 -22.74 24.47
N ALA A 99 -10.85 -21.51 24.40
CA ALA A 99 -11.57 -20.83 25.48
C ALA A 99 -10.70 -20.53 26.72
N GLY A 100 -11.24 -19.76 27.67
CA GLY A 100 -10.56 -19.33 28.91
C GLY A 100 -10.20 -17.84 28.92
N GLY A 101 -9.18 -17.47 29.71
CA GLY A 101 -8.72 -16.09 29.85
C GLY A 101 -7.93 -15.56 28.65
N THR A 102 -7.38 -14.35 28.79
CA THR A 102 -6.69 -13.62 27.71
C THR A 102 -5.26 -13.24 28.14
N TYR A 103 -4.30 -14.14 27.99
CA TYR A 103 -2.90 -13.97 28.43
C TYR A 103 -2.03 -13.48 27.25
N THR A 104 -2.33 -12.27 26.78
CA THR A 104 -1.71 -11.66 25.59
C THR A 104 -0.21 -11.43 25.76
N GLY A 105 0.26 -11.01 26.93
CA GLY A 105 1.68 -10.84 27.23
C GLY A 105 2.47 -12.14 27.11
N GLU A 106 1.94 -13.24 27.65
CA GLU A 106 2.55 -14.56 27.48
C GLU A 106 2.57 -15.01 26.03
N ALA A 107 1.47 -14.80 25.31
CA ALA A 107 1.39 -15.11 23.89
C ALA A 107 2.45 -14.35 23.09
N LEU A 108 2.70 -13.07 23.42
CA LEU A 108 3.74 -12.26 22.78
C LEU A 108 5.16 -12.71 23.13
N ASP A 109 5.45 -13.16 24.36
CA ASP A 109 6.76 -13.77 24.68
C ASP A 109 6.94 -15.14 24.02
N PHE A 110 5.87 -15.93 23.92
CA PHE A 110 5.88 -17.21 23.21
C PHE A 110 6.15 -16.99 21.71
N ALA A 111 5.40 -16.09 21.09
CA ALA A 111 5.55 -15.69 19.70
C ALA A 111 6.95 -15.14 19.39
N ARG A 112 7.58 -14.44 20.35
CA ARG A 112 8.95 -13.96 20.22
C ARG A 112 9.92 -15.10 19.90
N LYS A 113 9.77 -16.24 20.59
CA LYS A 113 10.60 -17.43 20.40
C LYS A 113 10.29 -18.12 19.07
N ALA A 114 9.04 -18.06 18.61
CA ALA A 114 8.60 -18.68 17.36
C ALA A 114 9.22 -18.08 16.08
N PHE A 115 9.71 -16.83 16.11
CA PHE A 115 10.39 -16.22 14.95
C PHE A 115 11.82 -16.78 14.69
N GLY A 116 12.47 -17.33 15.72
CA GLY A 116 13.86 -17.79 15.71
C GLY A 116 14.92 -16.69 15.52
N ASP A 117 16.21 -17.08 15.60
CA ASP A 117 17.36 -16.16 15.68
C ASP A 117 17.84 -15.55 14.34
N ALA A 118 17.06 -15.66 13.27
CA ALA A 118 17.47 -15.17 11.96
C ALA A 118 17.47 -13.62 11.92
N LEU A 119 18.63 -13.01 12.22
CA LEU A 119 18.84 -11.56 12.30
C LEU A 119 18.46 -10.79 11.03
N LEU A 120 18.53 -11.44 9.85
CA LEU A 120 18.39 -10.79 8.53
C LEU A 120 17.03 -10.98 7.86
N SER A 121 16.09 -11.76 8.42
CA SER A 121 14.78 -11.94 7.81
C SER A 121 13.84 -10.78 8.17
N ARG A 122 13.07 -10.28 7.19
CA ARG A 122 11.93 -9.39 7.42
C ARG A 122 10.88 -10.12 8.26
N LYS A 123 10.53 -9.57 9.43
CA LYS A 123 9.58 -10.17 10.36
C LYS A 123 8.35 -9.29 10.48
N VAL A 124 7.18 -9.90 10.32
CA VAL A 124 5.89 -9.23 10.47
C VAL A 124 5.05 -10.05 11.44
N ALA A 125 4.53 -9.42 12.49
CA ALA A 125 3.55 -10.01 13.38
C ALA A 125 2.19 -9.31 13.20
N ILE A 126 1.12 -10.08 13.13
CA ILE A 126 -0.26 -9.58 13.16
C ILE A 126 -0.92 -10.17 14.39
N VAL A 127 -1.30 -9.30 15.32
CA VAL A 127 -1.94 -9.67 16.59
C VAL A 127 -3.44 -9.40 16.44
N LEU A 128 -4.27 -10.42 16.66
CA LEU A 128 -5.73 -10.32 16.70
C LEU A 128 -6.18 -10.59 18.13
N THR A 129 -6.91 -9.65 18.72
CA THR A 129 -7.47 -9.77 20.07
C THR A 129 -8.70 -8.87 20.22
N ASP A 130 -9.66 -9.25 21.06
CA ASP A 130 -10.81 -8.41 21.40
C ASP A 130 -10.64 -7.63 22.71
N GLY A 131 -9.52 -7.80 23.44
CA GLY A 131 -9.55 -7.49 24.88
C GLY A 131 -8.25 -7.15 25.59
N ARG A 132 -8.43 -6.88 26.90
CA ARG A 132 -7.38 -6.53 27.86
C ARG A 132 -6.73 -7.83 28.27
N SER A 133 -5.41 -7.86 28.28
CA SER A 133 -4.69 -8.95 28.95
C SER A 133 -5.23 -9.13 30.36
N ASP A 134 -5.47 -10.36 30.76
CA ASP A 134 -5.88 -10.73 32.11
C ASP A 134 -4.86 -10.17 33.11
N THR A 135 -5.31 -9.69 34.28
CA THR A 135 -4.40 -9.10 35.28
C THR A 135 -3.43 -10.11 35.87
N ARG A 136 -3.73 -11.40 35.73
CA ARG A 136 -2.85 -12.51 36.10
C ARG A 136 -1.71 -12.73 35.10
N ASP A 137 -1.81 -12.16 33.90
CA ASP A 137 -0.73 -12.20 32.92
C ASP A 137 0.41 -11.29 33.38
N THR A 138 1.52 -11.92 33.77
CA THR A 138 2.69 -11.23 34.32
C THR A 138 3.70 -10.83 33.24
N LYS A 139 3.50 -11.25 31.98
CA LYS A 139 4.45 -10.97 30.91
C LYS A 139 4.18 -9.61 30.27
N PRO A 140 5.23 -8.88 29.87
CA PRO A 140 5.05 -7.57 29.28
C PRO A 140 4.49 -7.68 27.86
N LEU A 141 3.54 -6.81 27.53
CA LEU A 141 3.00 -6.66 26.17
C LEU A 141 4.06 -6.15 25.17
N SER A 142 5.20 -5.63 25.65
CA SER A 142 6.33 -5.22 24.82
C SER A 142 7.25 -6.38 24.38
N SER A 143 6.91 -7.64 24.69
CA SER A 143 7.79 -8.81 24.45
C SER A 143 8.29 -8.91 23.00
N LEU A 144 7.45 -8.63 22.00
CA LEU A 144 7.85 -8.65 20.60
C LEU A 144 8.81 -7.51 20.20
N CYS A 145 8.79 -6.38 20.91
CA CYS A 145 9.58 -5.19 20.55
C CYS A 145 11.09 -5.42 20.68
N ASN A 146 11.51 -6.46 21.39
CA ASN A 146 12.92 -6.84 21.51
C ASN A 146 13.46 -7.55 20.25
N ILE A 147 12.62 -7.83 19.26
CA ILE A 147 13.04 -8.45 18.00
C ILE A 147 13.54 -7.38 17.04
N PRO A 148 14.79 -7.47 16.53
CA PRO A 148 15.28 -6.52 15.54
C PRO A 148 14.51 -6.65 14.22
N ASN A 149 14.16 -5.50 13.64
CA ASN A 149 13.48 -5.36 12.36
C ASN A 149 12.10 -6.05 12.28
N ILE A 150 11.41 -6.19 13.42
CA ILE A 150 10.02 -6.64 13.44
C ILE A 150 9.07 -5.48 13.16
N LYS A 151 8.04 -5.74 12.35
CA LYS A 151 6.87 -4.88 12.21
C LYS A 151 5.69 -5.58 12.88
N VAL A 152 5.04 -4.94 13.84
CA VAL A 152 3.88 -5.49 14.54
C VAL A 152 2.62 -4.67 14.21
N ARG A 153 1.56 -5.34 13.73
CA ARG A 153 0.23 -4.76 13.52
C ARG A 153 -0.71 -5.34 14.57
N LEU A 154 -1.44 -4.47 15.27
CA LEU A 154 -2.46 -4.87 16.23
C LEU A 154 -3.85 -4.66 15.61
N LEU A 155 -4.67 -5.70 15.63
CA LEU A 155 -6.06 -5.71 15.18
C LEU A 155 -6.94 -5.95 16.40
N THR A 156 -7.70 -4.92 16.81
CA THR A 156 -8.51 -4.98 18.05
C THR A 156 -10.01 -4.95 17.73
N VAL A 157 -10.79 -5.93 18.22
CA VAL A 157 -12.26 -5.89 18.14
C VAL A 157 -12.85 -5.17 19.37
N TYR A 158 -14.02 -4.50 19.23
CA TYR A 158 -14.61 -3.59 20.24
C TYR A 158 -14.55 -4.09 21.70
N GLY A 159 -14.04 -3.25 22.62
CA GLY A 159 -14.10 -3.54 24.07
C GLY A 159 -13.37 -2.59 25.01
N LEU A 160 -12.34 -1.85 24.57
CA LEU A 160 -11.51 -1.03 25.48
C LEU A 160 -11.16 0.36 24.96
N SER A 161 -10.82 1.24 25.91
CA SER A 161 -10.09 2.47 25.62
C SER A 161 -8.72 2.09 25.08
N ILE A 162 -8.46 2.50 23.84
CA ILE A 162 -7.14 2.43 23.19
C ILE A 162 -6.06 2.93 24.17
N TRP A 163 -6.37 3.90 25.03
CA TRP A 163 -5.52 4.36 26.13
C TRP A 163 -4.90 3.28 27.04
N CYS A 164 -5.61 2.21 27.42
CA CYS A 164 -5.03 1.14 28.26
C CYS A 164 -4.02 0.26 27.51
N ILE A 165 -4.16 0.17 26.19
CA ILE A 165 -3.26 -0.56 25.29
C ILE A 165 -2.06 0.37 24.98
N MET A 166 -2.32 1.60 24.53
CA MET A 166 -1.30 2.58 24.14
C MET A 166 -0.35 3.00 25.27
N GLY A 167 -0.78 2.93 26.54
CA GLY A 167 0.08 3.21 27.70
C GLY A 167 1.24 2.22 27.88
N ILE A 168 1.21 1.07 27.19
CA ILE A 168 2.20 -0.03 27.35
C ILE A 168 2.99 -0.28 26.04
N PHE A 169 2.50 0.20 24.88
CA PHE A 169 3.04 -0.15 23.56
C PHE A 169 3.99 0.89 22.92
N HIS A 170 4.77 1.62 23.72
CA HIS A 170 5.48 2.82 23.27
C HIS A 170 6.79 2.62 22.45
N TYR A 171 7.00 1.54 21.66
CA TYR A 171 8.27 1.49 20.87
C TYR A 171 8.26 0.70 19.55
N CYS A 172 7.42 -0.34 19.36
CA CYS A 172 7.40 -1.14 18.12
C CYS A 172 6.02 -1.32 17.46
N ILE A 173 4.95 -0.97 18.16
CA ILE A 173 3.59 -0.86 17.62
C ILE A 173 3.32 0.63 17.48
N SER A 174 3.55 1.20 16.31
CA SER A 174 3.22 2.62 16.08
C SER A 174 1.70 2.77 15.89
N ASP A 175 1.15 3.91 16.31
CA ASP A 175 -0.28 4.26 16.24
C ASP A 175 -0.91 4.10 14.84
N GLU A 176 -0.10 4.21 13.77
CA GLU A 176 -0.51 3.97 12.38
C GLU A 176 -0.83 2.47 12.10
N TYR A 177 -0.45 1.58 13.02
CA TYR A 177 -0.47 0.13 12.92
C TYR A 177 -1.45 -0.57 13.85
N THR A 178 -2.29 0.19 14.54
CA THR A 178 -3.44 -0.36 15.29
C THR A 178 -4.71 -0.14 14.48
N SER A 179 -5.36 -1.23 14.06
CA SER A 179 -6.69 -1.16 13.44
C SER A 179 -7.74 -1.51 14.47
N ARG A 180 -8.66 -0.58 14.73
CA ARG A 180 -9.87 -0.88 15.48
C ARG A 180 -10.92 -1.43 14.53
N ILE A 181 -11.48 -2.56 14.91
CA ILE A 181 -12.49 -3.26 14.14
C ILE A 181 -13.79 -3.27 14.95
N PRO A 182 -14.88 -2.68 14.45
CA PRO A 182 -16.21 -2.78 15.03
C PRO A 182 -16.66 -4.20 15.36
N ASP A 183 -16.42 -5.13 14.44
CA ASP A 183 -16.91 -6.51 14.53
C ASP A 183 -16.00 -7.48 13.74
N TYR A 184 -15.93 -8.74 14.17
CA TYR A 184 -15.12 -9.78 13.51
C TYR A 184 -15.47 -10.01 12.03
N SER A 185 -16.72 -9.74 11.62
CA SER A 185 -17.12 -9.83 10.21
C SER A 185 -16.31 -8.90 9.29
N GLN A 186 -15.84 -7.76 9.79
CA GLN A 186 -15.03 -6.82 9.00
C GLN A 186 -13.65 -7.35 8.66
N LEU A 187 -13.14 -8.36 9.37
CA LEU A 187 -11.90 -9.03 8.99
C LEU A 187 -11.98 -9.59 7.56
N LEU A 188 -13.18 -9.94 7.11
CA LEU A 188 -13.45 -10.51 5.79
C LEU A 188 -13.84 -9.44 4.75
N GLU A 189 -13.99 -8.18 5.15
CA GLU A 189 -14.25 -7.10 4.20
C GLU A 189 -13.02 -6.82 3.33
N GLU A 190 -13.25 -6.63 2.04
CA GLU A 190 -12.17 -6.49 1.06
C GLU A 190 -11.31 -5.25 1.32
N SER A 191 -11.90 -4.16 1.81
CA SER A 191 -11.22 -2.90 2.14
C SER A 191 -10.23 -3.09 3.30
N PHE A 192 -10.67 -3.74 4.37
CA PHE A 192 -9.88 -4.06 5.55
C PHE A 192 -8.78 -5.07 5.20
N PHE A 193 -9.15 -6.13 4.48
CA PHE A 193 -8.22 -7.14 4.00
C PHE A 193 -7.09 -6.55 3.16
N ASN A 194 -7.40 -5.62 2.24
CA ASN A 194 -6.42 -4.91 1.42
C ASN A 194 -5.55 -3.96 2.26
N ASN A 195 -6.08 -3.36 3.32
CA ASN A 195 -5.29 -2.60 4.30
C ASN A 195 -4.17 -3.46 4.91
N VAL A 196 -4.56 -4.59 5.50
CA VAL A 196 -3.63 -5.50 6.20
C VAL A 196 -2.62 -6.14 5.24
N THR A 197 -3.06 -6.60 4.07
CA THR A 197 -2.14 -7.22 3.10
C THR A 197 -1.10 -6.24 2.54
N SER A 198 -1.43 -4.95 2.40
CA SER A 198 -0.46 -3.94 1.99
C SER A 198 0.63 -3.68 3.04
N TYR A 199 0.30 -3.86 4.32
CA TYR A 199 1.26 -3.72 5.41
C TYR A 199 2.29 -4.85 5.36
N MET A 200 1.82 -6.05 5.02
CA MET A 200 2.67 -7.21 4.79
C MET A 200 3.52 -7.11 3.52
N CYS A 201 3.10 -6.29 2.56
CA CYS A 201 3.74 -6.16 1.25
C CYS A 201 3.94 -4.69 0.87
N GLN A 202 4.81 -3.99 1.60
CA GLN A 202 5.39 -2.75 1.10
C GLN A 202 6.59 -3.09 0.22
N GLU A 203 6.55 -2.76 -1.07
CA GLU A 203 7.29 -1.59 -1.57
C GLU A 203 7.18 -1.43 -3.10
N PHE A 204 7.17 -0.16 -3.49
CA PHE A 204 7.51 0.33 -4.82
C PHE A 204 8.99 -0.02 -5.10
N LYS A 205 9.23 -1.17 -5.74
CA LYS A 205 10.59 -1.66 -6.00
C LYS A 205 11.11 -1.14 -7.34
N GLY A 206 12.16 -0.35 -7.27
CA GLY A 206 12.90 0.09 -8.44
C GLY A 206 13.07 1.60 -8.49
N PRO A 207 14.08 2.09 -9.23
CA PRO A 207 14.22 3.50 -9.49
C PRO A 207 13.01 4.05 -10.24
N ALA A 208 12.40 5.12 -9.74
CA ALA A 208 11.27 5.76 -10.40
C ALA A 208 11.29 7.28 -10.19
N ASP A 209 10.95 8.02 -11.24
CA ASP A 209 10.62 9.43 -11.15
C ASP A 209 9.12 9.57 -11.40
N ILE A 210 8.41 10.19 -10.45
CA ILE A 210 6.94 10.28 -10.46
C ILE A 210 6.54 11.74 -10.41
N VAL A 211 5.72 12.19 -11.36
CA VAL A 211 5.14 13.54 -11.36
C VAL A 211 3.66 13.46 -11.04
N PHE A 212 3.21 14.23 -10.06
CA PHE A 212 1.79 14.44 -9.79
C PHE A 212 1.35 15.77 -10.42
N MET A 213 0.36 15.72 -11.30
CA MET A 213 -0.25 16.91 -11.90
C MET A 213 -1.61 17.16 -11.23
N LEU A 214 -1.70 18.24 -10.47
CA LEU A 214 -2.90 18.66 -9.74
C LEU A 214 -3.74 19.64 -10.57
N ASP A 215 -5.03 19.37 -10.69
CA ASP A 215 -5.99 20.26 -11.33
C ASP A 215 -6.38 21.42 -10.39
N GLY A 216 -5.90 22.61 -10.73
CA GLY A 216 -6.16 23.87 -10.01
C GLY A 216 -7.27 24.71 -10.63
N SER A 217 -8.17 24.11 -11.43
CA SER A 217 -9.27 24.82 -12.08
C SER A 217 -10.42 25.18 -11.13
N LEU A 218 -11.28 26.10 -11.56
CA LEU A 218 -12.45 26.56 -10.80
C LEU A 218 -13.53 25.48 -10.64
N THR A 219 -13.59 24.49 -11.53
CA THR A 219 -14.55 23.37 -11.42
C THR A 219 -14.18 22.44 -10.26
N VAL A 220 -12.88 22.30 -9.98
CA VAL A 220 -12.39 21.65 -8.77
C VAL A 220 -12.67 22.54 -7.56
N GLY A 221 -12.20 23.79 -7.60
CA GLY A 221 -12.33 24.76 -6.50
C GLY A 221 -11.35 24.49 -5.33
N PRO A 222 -11.16 25.47 -4.44
CA PRO A 222 -10.05 25.48 -3.47
C PRO A 222 -10.14 24.34 -2.44
N ASN A 223 -11.34 23.96 -1.99
CA ASN A 223 -11.52 22.89 -0.99
C ASN A 223 -11.17 21.51 -1.55
N ASN A 224 -11.60 21.22 -2.78
CA ASN A 224 -11.30 19.95 -3.44
C ASN A 224 -9.84 19.88 -3.92
N PHE A 225 -9.28 21.03 -4.32
CA PHE A 225 -7.86 21.15 -4.59
C PHE A 225 -7.04 20.79 -3.36
N LYS A 226 -7.43 21.31 -2.18
CA LYS A 226 -6.79 20.94 -0.91
C LYS A 226 -6.83 19.43 -0.66
N ASN A 227 -7.97 18.76 -0.90
CA ASN A 227 -8.05 17.29 -0.76
C ASN A 227 -7.09 16.56 -1.72
N SER A 228 -6.95 17.03 -2.95
CA SER A 228 -6.03 16.45 -3.95
C SER A 228 -4.57 16.65 -3.55
N ARG A 229 -4.23 17.86 -3.08
CA ARG A 229 -2.91 18.21 -2.57
C ARG A 229 -2.53 17.39 -1.33
N ASP A 230 -3.44 17.26 -0.37
CA ASP A 230 -3.21 16.49 0.85
C ASP A 230 -3.08 14.99 0.55
N PHE A 231 -3.83 14.47 -0.43
CA PHE A 231 -3.62 13.11 -0.95
C PHE A 231 -2.22 12.92 -1.54
N VAL A 232 -1.76 13.85 -2.37
CA VAL A 232 -0.42 13.80 -2.96
C VAL A 232 0.66 13.90 -1.87
N ALA A 233 0.46 14.70 -0.82
CA ALA A 233 1.39 14.76 0.32
C ALA A 233 1.49 13.41 1.04
N ASN A 234 0.37 12.76 1.31
CA ASN A 234 0.34 11.43 1.91
C ASN A 234 0.99 10.36 1.01
N MET A 235 0.75 10.44 -0.30
CA MET A 235 1.38 9.55 -1.27
C MET A 235 2.90 9.78 -1.35
N ALA A 236 3.34 11.04 -1.42
CA ALA A 236 4.75 11.41 -1.43
C ALA A 236 5.45 10.93 -0.16
N SER A 237 4.81 11.09 1.00
CA SER A 237 5.27 10.50 2.26
C SER A 237 5.53 9.01 2.09
N ARG A 238 4.50 8.25 1.71
CA ARG A 238 4.59 6.79 1.50
C ARG A 238 5.68 6.37 0.51
N LEU A 239 5.83 7.08 -0.61
CA LEU A 239 6.81 6.74 -1.66
C LEU A 239 8.25 7.03 -1.21
N LEU A 240 8.45 8.02 -0.33
CA LEU A 240 9.76 8.53 0.06
C LEU A 240 10.23 8.08 1.47
N SER A 241 9.35 7.61 2.36
CA SER A 241 9.72 7.23 3.75
C SER A 241 10.81 6.15 3.84
N SER A 242 10.92 5.26 2.86
CA SER A 242 11.96 4.21 2.79
C SER A 242 12.92 4.37 1.60
N ASN A 243 13.26 5.61 1.27
CA ASN A 243 14.02 5.97 0.06
C ASN A 243 15.48 6.36 0.33
N ALA A 244 16.17 5.64 1.22
CA ALA A 244 17.53 5.99 1.68
C ALA A 244 18.57 6.12 0.54
N ALA A 245 18.40 5.39 -0.56
CA ALA A 245 19.31 5.43 -1.72
C ALA A 245 18.84 6.40 -2.83
N GLY A 246 17.83 7.23 -2.59
CA GLY A 246 17.29 8.16 -3.59
C GLY A 246 16.73 7.46 -4.83
N LEU A 247 16.32 6.20 -4.70
CA LEU A 247 15.79 5.40 -5.82
C LEU A 247 14.54 6.03 -6.41
N ARG A 248 13.74 6.71 -5.60
CA ARG A 248 12.51 7.37 -6.03
C ARG A 248 12.63 8.88 -5.91
N ARG A 249 12.04 9.62 -6.84
CA ARG A 249 11.86 11.06 -6.72
C ARG A 249 10.43 11.42 -7.10
N VAL A 250 9.89 12.41 -6.42
CA VAL A 250 8.56 12.96 -6.75
C VAL A 250 8.70 14.42 -7.14
N SER A 251 7.90 14.85 -8.10
CA SER A 251 7.65 16.26 -8.40
C SER A 251 6.16 16.49 -8.42
N VAL A 252 5.74 17.70 -8.07
CA VAL A 252 4.33 18.10 -8.10
C VAL A 252 4.20 19.35 -8.96
N MET A 253 3.24 19.31 -9.87
CA MET A 253 2.86 20.43 -10.70
C MET A 253 1.39 20.72 -10.50
N GLN A 254 1.02 21.97 -10.65
CA GLN A 254 -0.37 22.40 -10.71
C GLN A 254 -0.64 22.97 -12.09
N TYR A 255 -1.81 22.67 -12.66
CA TYR A 255 -2.26 23.23 -13.93
C TYR A 255 -3.67 23.78 -13.79
N SER A 256 -3.99 24.79 -14.59
CA SER A 256 -5.37 25.21 -14.83
C SER A 256 -5.55 25.55 -16.31
N ASP A 257 -5.58 26.83 -16.66
CA ASP A 257 -5.71 27.33 -18.03
C ASP A 257 -4.34 27.32 -18.74
N SER A 258 -3.89 28.48 -19.25
CA SER A 258 -2.50 28.69 -19.68
C SER A 258 -1.49 28.72 -18.52
N ARG A 259 -1.96 28.76 -17.26
CA ARG A 259 -1.12 28.79 -16.05
C ARG A 259 -0.83 27.38 -15.57
N SER A 260 0.44 26.99 -15.69
CA SER A 260 0.98 25.78 -15.07
C SER A 260 2.23 26.15 -14.27
N ARG A 261 2.41 25.51 -13.11
CA ARG A 261 3.51 25.78 -12.18
C ARG A 261 4.12 24.49 -11.66
N VAL A 262 5.45 24.47 -11.52
CA VAL A 262 6.13 23.46 -10.72
C VAL A 262 6.04 23.90 -9.26
N GLU A 263 5.23 23.19 -8.49
CA GLU A 263 5.00 23.48 -7.07
C GLU A 263 6.09 22.82 -6.20
N VAL A 264 6.46 21.59 -6.56
CA VAL A 264 7.54 20.83 -5.94
C VAL A 264 8.47 20.32 -7.03
N PRO A 265 9.69 20.89 -7.16
CA PRO A 265 10.74 20.31 -8.00
C PRO A 265 11.06 18.87 -7.57
N PHE A 266 11.65 18.07 -8.47
CA PHE A 266 12.00 16.70 -8.13
C PHE A 266 12.81 16.59 -6.84
N THR A 267 12.31 15.82 -5.89
CA THR A 267 12.99 15.55 -4.64
C THR A 267 12.85 14.08 -4.24
N SER A 268 13.92 13.53 -3.67
CA SER A 268 13.91 12.24 -2.98
C SER A 268 13.68 12.39 -1.47
N ASN A 269 13.66 13.62 -0.95
CA ASN A 269 13.47 13.93 0.45
C ASN A 269 11.99 14.12 0.75
N MET A 270 11.49 13.28 1.66
CA MET A 270 10.10 13.27 2.10
C MET A 270 9.66 14.62 2.70
N ASN A 271 10.48 15.20 3.58
CA ASN A 271 10.13 16.44 4.28
C ASN A 271 10.08 17.61 3.31
N ASP A 272 11.02 17.68 2.36
CA ASP A 272 11.02 18.73 1.33
C ASP A 272 9.76 18.68 0.46
N ALA A 273 9.32 17.47 0.10
CA ALA A 273 8.09 17.29 -0.69
C ALA A 273 6.85 17.75 0.09
N VAL A 274 6.70 17.27 1.33
CA VAL A 274 5.51 17.53 2.16
C VAL A 274 5.43 19.00 2.58
N THR A 275 6.54 19.61 3.01
CA THR A 275 6.54 21.03 3.42
C THR A 275 6.19 21.95 2.26
N LYS A 276 6.79 21.76 1.08
CA LYS A 276 6.47 22.58 -0.10
C LYS A 276 5.02 22.38 -0.55
N LEU A 277 4.52 21.15 -0.53
CA LEU A 277 3.11 20.85 -0.83
C LEU A 277 2.16 21.61 0.10
N ASN A 278 2.48 21.74 1.39
CA ASN A 278 1.63 22.46 2.33
C ASN A 278 1.52 23.97 2.05
N GLU A 279 2.54 24.54 1.38
CA GLU A 279 2.59 25.96 0.99
C GLU A 279 1.87 26.24 -0.34
N VAL A 280 1.51 25.19 -1.10
CA VAL A 280 0.86 25.34 -2.41
C VAL A 280 -0.51 26.00 -2.28
N SER A 281 -0.69 27.04 -3.08
CA SER A 281 -1.94 27.79 -3.21
C SER A 281 -2.69 27.42 -4.50
N PHE A 282 -4.01 27.50 -4.43
CA PHE A 282 -4.91 27.23 -5.55
C PHE A 282 -4.78 28.30 -6.66
N LEU A 283 -4.64 27.88 -7.92
CA LEU A 283 -4.50 28.80 -9.07
C LEU A 283 -5.82 29.45 -9.54
N GLY A 284 -6.90 28.68 -9.59
CA GLY A 284 -8.11 29.05 -10.34
C GLY A 284 -7.90 29.12 -11.85
N GLY A 285 -8.95 29.44 -12.61
CA GLY A 285 -8.99 29.40 -14.08
C GLY A 285 -9.81 28.23 -14.64
N SER A 286 -9.78 28.05 -15.95
CA SER A 286 -10.30 26.84 -16.62
C SER A 286 -9.30 25.68 -16.51
N SER A 287 -9.58 24.55 -17.17
CA SER A 287 -8.73 23.36 -17.20
C SER A 287 -8.38 23.00 -18.66
N ASP A 288 -7.09 23.06 -19.03
CA ASP A 288 -6.53 22.69 -20.34
C ASP A 288 -5.45 21.60 -20.18
N LEU A 289 -5.87 20.34 -20.30
CA LEU A 289 -5.00 19.17 -20.20
C LEU A 289 -3.91 19.11 -21.29
N PRO A 290 -4.21 19.33 -22.59
CA PRO A 290 -3.18 19.40 -23.62
C PRO A 290 -2.06 20.41 -23.31
N ALA A 291 -2.41 21.62 -22.86
CA ALA A 291 -1.43 22.64 -22.49
C ALA A 291 -0.60 22.20 -21.27
N ALA A 292 -1.25 21.57 -20.28
CA ALA A 292 -0.59 21.06 -19.09
C ALA A 292 0.42 19.94 -19.38
N LEU A 293 0.08 18.98 -20.26
CA LEU A 293 1.01 17.92 -20.67
C LEU A 293 2.21 18.47 -21.46
N ASN A 294 1.98 19.47 -22.31
CA ASN A 294 3.07 20.17 -23.00
C ASN A 294 3.97 20.95 -22.05
N PHE A 295 3.39 21.59 -21.02
CA PHE A 295 4.15 22.25 -19.96
C PHE A 295 4.99 21.24 -19.18
N LEU A 296 4.38 20.14 -18.74
CA LEU A 296 5.07 19.02 -18.10
C LEU A 296 6.27 18.60 -18.94
N ASN A 297 6.06 18.29 -20.22
CA ASN A 297 7.15 17.79 -21.07
C ASN A 297 8.35 18.75 -21.07
N ARG A 298 8.09 20.07 -21.25
CA ARG A 298 9.14 21.09 -21.22
C ARG A 298 9.81 21.24 -19.85
N ALA A 299 9.03 21.16 -18.77
CA ALA A 299 9.51 21.42 -17.42
C ALA A 299 10.40 20.28 -16.88
N VAL A 300 10.16 19.02 -17.27
CA VAL A 300 10.92 17.86 -16.77
C VAL A 300 11.81 17.17 -17.79
N GLN A 301 11.82 17.63 -19.06
CA GLN A 301 12.57 17.00 -20.15
C GLN A 301 14.02 16.65 -19.78
N LYS A 302 14.72 17.56 -19.08
CA LYS A 302 16.13 17.40 -18.68
C LYS A 302 16.31 16.90 -17.25
N GLU A 303 15.23 16.80 -16.50
CA GLU A 303 15.23 16.40 -15.10
C GLU A 303 15.08 14.89 -14.91
N TRP A 304 14.49 14.19 -15.88
CA TRP A 304 14.30 12.74 -15.83
C TRP A 304 15.62 12.00 -15.69
N ARG A 305 15.73 11.10 -14.70
CA ARG A 305 16.87 10.18 -14.66
C ARG A 305 16.83 9.21 -15.84
N ALA A 306 18.01 8.78 -16.27
CA ALA A 306 18.15 7.68 -17.21
C ALA A 306 17.87 6.35 -16.48
N ASN A 307 17.34 5.36 -17.20
CA ASN A 307 17.13 3.99 -16.72
C ASN A 307 16.24 3.88 -15.45
N VAL A 308 15.25 4.75 -15.32
CA VAL A 308 14.23 4.70 -14.25
C VAL A 308 12.84 4.63 -14.87
N LEU A 309 11.87 4.09 -14.14
CA LEU A 309 10.47 4.21 -14.53
C LEU A 309 10.05 5.68 -14.44
N ARG A 310 9.42 6.20 -15.50
CA ARG A 310 8.92 7.57 -15.56
C ARG A 310 7.41 7.52 -15.56
N LYS A 311 6.78 8.12 -14.55
CA LYS A 311 5.33 8.04 -14.37
C LYS A 311 4.74 9.41 -14.10
N VAL A 312 3.57 9.66 -14.67
CA VAL A 312 2.78 10.86 -14.46
C VAL A 312 1.42 10.46 -13.94
N VAL A 313 0.96 11.08 -12.86
CA VAL A 313 -0.40 10.92 -12.33
C VAL A 313 -1.13 12.24 -12.46
N THR A 314 -2.12 12.27 -13.33
CA THR A 314 -2.93 13.46 -13.59
C THR A 314 -4.22 13.38 -12.80
N PHE A 315 -4.40 14.29 -11.86
CA PHE A 315 -5.68 14.52 -11.18
C PHE A 315 -6.54 15.37 -12.08
N THR A 316 -7.80 15.01 -12.22
CA THR A 316 -8.78 15.80 -12.98
C THR A 316 -10.19 15.46 -12.52
N ASP A 317 -11.11 16.42 -12.62
CA ASP A 317 -12.54 16.15 -12.48
C ASP A 317 -13.17 15.57 -13.78
N GLY A 318 -12.34 15.35 -14.81
CA GLY A 318 -12.78 14.82 -16.09
C GLY A 318 -13.55 15.81 -16.96
N ARG A 319 -13.56 17.10 -16.58
CA ARG A 319 -14.25 18.18 -17.28
C ARG A 319 -13.23 19.23 -17.74
N SER A 320 -12.53 18.96 -18.84
CA SER A 320 -11.68 19.98 -19.48
C SER A 320 -12.57 20.92 -20.29
N ALA A 321 -13.17 21.90 -19.60
CA ALA A 321 -14.20 22.79 -20.14
C ALA A 321 -13.74 23.59 -21.39
N PHE A 322 -12.43 23.68 -21.65
CA PHE A 322 -11.85 24.47 -22.76
C PHE A 322 -10.54 23.88 -23.31
N ALA A 323 -10.47 22.57 -23.58
CA ALA A 323 -9.28 21.99 -24.23
C ALA A 323 -9.06 22.60 -25.63
N THR A 324 -8.00 23.39 -25.81
CA THR A 324 -7.67 24.03 -27.10
C THR A 324 -6.71 23.22 -27.97
N GLY A 325 -6.36 21.99 -27.57
CA GLY A 325 -5.34 21.16 -28.21
C GLY A 325 -5.71 19.69 -28.36
N ASN A 326 -4.92 18.97 -29.17
CA ASN A 326 -5.07 17.54 -29.39
C ASN A 326 -4.50 16.76 -28.19
N LEU A 327 -5.37 16.39 -27.25
CA LEU A 327 -5.04 15.61 -26.06
C LEU A 327 -4.35 14.27 -26.38
N PRO A 328 -4.87 13.43 -27.32
CA PRO A 328 -4.17 12.22 -27.76
C PRO A 328 -2.71 12.48 -28.15
N ARG A 329 -2.45 13.52 -28.95
CA ARG A 329 -1.11 13.85 -29.40
C ARG A 329 -0.19 14.28 -28.26
N ALA A 330 -0.69 15.10 -27.33
CA ALA A 330 0.09 15.55 -26.18
C ALA A 330 0.46 14.37 -25.25
N ALA A 331 -0.48 13.45 -25.00
CA ALA A 331 -0.21 12.22 -24.26
C ALA A 331 0.76 11.29 -25.01
N ARG A 332 0.61 11.17 -26.32
CA ARG A 332 1.47 10.34 -27.17
C ARG A 332 2.92 10.76 -27.13
N VAL A 333 3.20 12.08 -27.14
CA VAL A 333 4.56 12.61 -27.01
C VAL A 333 5.23 12.13 -25.71
N LEU A 334 4.52 12.13 -24.59
CA LEU A 334 5.06 11.63 -23.32
C LEU A 334 5.33 10.12 -23.38
N GLN A 335 4.40 9.36 -23.96
CA GLN A 335 4.53 7.90 -24.10
C GLN A 335 5.69 7.50 -25.01
N ASP A 336 5.91 8.22 -26.11
CA ASP A 336 7.04 7.98 -27.01
C ASP A 336 8.40 8.29 -26.31
N GLU A 337 8.41 9.12 -25.26
CA GLU A 337 9.56 9.33 -24.36
C GLU A 337 9.67 8.31 -23.22
N GLY A 338 8.84 7.26 -23.23
CA GLY A 338 8.82 6.20 -22.22
C GLY A 338 8.17 6.61 -20.89
N ILE A 339 7.32 7.63 -20.90
CA ILE A 339 6.60 8.11 -19.72
C ILE A 339 5.21 7.45 -19.69
N GLU A 340 4.92 6.73 -18.61
CA GLU A 340 3.58 6.17 -18.37
C GLU A 340 2.65 7.23 -17.79
N VAL A 341 1.46 7.39 -18.38
CA VAL A 341 0.46 8.38 -17.95
C VAL A 341 -0.70 7.66 -17.25
N PHE A 342 -0.97 8.07 -16.02
CA PHE A 342 -2.09 7.61 -15.19
C PHE A 342 -3.06 8.76 -14.97
N ALA A 343 -4.35 8.45 -14.86
CA ALA A 343 -5.39 9.43 -14.52
C ALA A 343 -6.04 9.06 -13.19
N LEU A 344 -6.11 10.00 -12.25
CA LEU A 344 -6.97 9.93 -11.09
C LEU A 344 -8.16 10.86 -11.32
N THR A 345 -9.32 10.29 -11.62
CA THR A 345 -10.53 11.05 -11.92
C THR A 345 -11.40 11.16 -10.67
N VAL A 346 -11.95 12.34 -10.41
CA VAL A 346 -12.82 12.57 -9.24
C VAL A 346 -14.17 13.13 -9.67
N GLY A 347 -15.23 12.37 -9.41
CA GLY A 347 -16.60 12.74 -9.76
C GLY A 347 -17.41 11.57 -10.30
N ASP A 348 -18.73 11.77 -10.37
CA ASP A 348 -19.71 10.85 -10.94
C ASP A 348 -19.83 10.98 -12.47
N THR A 349 -19.25 12.03 -13.04
CA THR A 349 -19.40 12.42 -14.44
C THR A 349 -18.05 12.91 -14.96
N PHE A 350 -17.47 12.15 -15.88
CA PHE A 350 -16.20 12.48 -16.55
C PHE A 350 -16.32 12.16 -18.05
N ASP A 351 -15.54 12.86 -18.87
CA ASP A 351 -15.40 12.52 -20.28
C ASP A 351 -14.59 11.22 -20.43
N GLU A 352 -15.28 10.09 -20.53
CA GLU A 352 -14.66 8.76 -20.70
C GLU A 352 -13.73 8.73 -21.91
N THR A 353 -14.11 9.37 -23.02
CA THR A 353 -13.28 9.42 -24.23
C THR A 353 -12.01 10.21 -23.96
N GLY A 354 -12.12 11.43 -23.41
CA GLY A 354 -10.97 12.25 -23.05
C GLY A 354 -10.01 11.57 -22.07
N ILE A 355 -10.52 10.84 -21.08
CA ILE A 355 -9.69 10.08 -20.13
C ILE A 355 -9.01 8.89 -20.80
N CYS A 356 -9.70 8.17 -21.68
CA CYS A 356 -9.08 7.11 -22.48
C CYS A 356 -7.97 7.67 -23.39
N GLN A 357 -8.21 8.82 -24.02
CA GLN A 357 -7.23 9.53 -24.85
C GLN A 357 -6.01 9.98 -24.04
N LEU A 358 -6.22 10.51 -22.82
CA LEU A 358 -5.15 10.93 -21.90
C LEU A 358 -4.21 9.79 -21.54
N VAL A 359 -4.74 8.63 -21.13
CA VAL A 359 -3.88 7.52 -20.67
C VAL A 359 -3.33 6.69 -21.83
N SER A 360 -4.02 6.62 -22.97
CA SER A 360 -3.63 5.76 -24.10
C SER A 360 -2.92 6.48 -25.25
N GLY A 361 -3.03 7.81 -25.35
CA GLY A 361 -2.46 8.59 -26.45
C GLY A 361 -3.09 8.30 -27.83
N LYS A 362 -4.21 7.56 -27.87
CA LYS A 362 -4.93 7.22 -29.11
C LYS A 362 -6.13 8.14 -29.30
N GLU A 363 -6.55 8.37 -30.54
CA GLU A 363 -7.78 9.11 -30.83
C GLU A 363 -9.03 8.25 -30.57
N SER A 364 -8.96 6.94 -30.87
CA SER A 364 -10.02 5.95 -30.68
C SER A 364 -9.44 4.52 -30.61
N GLY A 365 -10.29 3.48 -30.46
CA GLY A 365 -9.85 2.08 -30.45
C GLY A 365 -9.06 1.71 -29.19
N PHE A 366 -9.62 2.06 -28.03
CA PHE A 366 -8.97 1.90 -26.74
C PHE A 366 -8.90 0.42 -26.31
N ASP A 367 -7.76 0.01 -25.76
CA ASP A 367 -7.67 -1.23 -25.00
C ASP A 367 -8.17 -0.94 -23.58
N TYR A 368 -9.42 -1.31 -23.31
CA TYR A 368 -10.04 -1.05 -22.02
C TYR A 368 -9.34 -1.75 -20.86
N LYS A 369 -8.65 -2.87 -21.09
CA LYS A 369 -7.84 -3.53 -20.05
C LYS A 369 -6.61 -2.68 -19.70
N PHE A 370 -5.99 -2.07 -20.71
CA PHE A 370 -4.93 -1.10 -20.48
C PHE A 370 -5.47 0.13 -19.75
N VAL A 371 -6.60 0.71 -20.20
CA VAL A 371 -7.22 1.90 -19.58
C VAL A 371 -7.57 1.65 -18.12
N GLU A 372 -8.22 0.54 -17.78
CA GLU A 372 -8.54 0.17 -16.40
C GLU A 372 -7.30 0.06 -15.50
N SER A 373 -6.15 -0.30 -16.06
CA SER A 373 -4.91 -0.39 -15.29
C SER A 373 -4.24 0.97 -15.06
N HIS A 374 -4.59 2.00 -15.85
CA HIS A 374 -4.01 3.36 -15.79
C HIS A 374 -4.98 4.43 -15.24
N VAL A 375 -6.27 4.12 -15.16
CA VAL A 375 -7.29 5.02 -14.60
C VAL A 375 -7.67 4.60 -13.19
N HIS A 376 -7.75 5.56 -12.29
CA HIS A 376 -8.33 5.38 -10.96
C HIS A 376 -9.44 6.41 -10.74
N GLN A 377 -10.68 5.94 -10.85
CA GLN A 377 -11.83 6.77 -10.53
C GLN A 377 -12.11 6.79 -9.02
N VAL A 378 -12.50 7.96 -8.54
CA VAL A 378 -12.96 8.25 -7.19
C VAL A 378 -14.28 9.02 -7.29
N VAL A 379 -15.27 8.69 -6.46
CA VAL A 379 -16.63 9.27 -6.60
C VAL A 379 -16.68 10.73 -6.15
N GLN A 380 -15.98 11.07 -5.06
CA GLN A 380 -16.01 12.40 -4.46
C GLN A 380 -14.64 12.78 -3.90
N TYR A 381 -14.31 14.08 -3.84
CA TYR A 381 -13.00 14.55 -3.37
C TYR A 381 -12.69 14.20 -1.92
N SER A 382 -13.71 14.10 -1.06
CA SER A 382 -13.54 13.62 0.31
C SER A 382 -13.03 12.18 0.37
N ASP A 383 -13.30 11.36 -0.64
CA ASP A 383 -12.84 9.98 -0.71
C ASP A 383 -11.36 9.85 -1.01
N LEU A 384 -10.69 10.92 -1.46
CA LEU A 384 -9.23 10.94 -1.56
C LEU A 384 -8.58 10.73 -0.18
N THR A 385 -9.25 11.10 0.92
CA THR A 385 -8.75 10.79 2.26
C THR A 385 -8.78 9.30 2.59
N LYS A 386 -9.52 8.49 1.82
CA LYS A 386 -9.61 7.04 2.04
C LYS A 386 -8.30 6.37 1.65
N TRP A 387 -7.76 5.63 2.61
CA TRP A 387 -6.56 4.83 2.43
C TRP A 387 -6.62 3.85 1.24
N SER A 388 -7.79 3.26 0.98
CA SER A 388 -7.99 2.30 -0.14
C SER A 388 -7.70 2.91 -1.51
N VAL A 389 -8.02 4.19 -1.71
CA VAL A 389 -7.71 4.94 -2.93
C VAL A 389 -6.20 5.06 -3.10
N MET A 390 -5.51 5.47 -2.03
CA MET A 390 -4.05 5.59 -2.03
C MET A 390 -3.36 4.25 -2.29
N GLN A 391 -3.84 3.16 -1.71
CA GLN A 391 -3.27 1.83 -1.96
C GLN A 391 -3.41 1.38 -3.42
N LYS A 392 -4.60 1.56 -4.00
CA LYS A 392 -4.86 1.16 -5.39
C LYS A 392 -3.92 1.90 -6.34
N LEU A 393 -3.78 3.21 -6.17
CA LEU A 393 -2.84 4.01 -6.95
C LEU A 393 -1.39 3.57 -6.72
N ALA A 394 -0.96 3.38 -5.47
CA ALA A 394 0.39 2.93 -5.17
C ALA A 394 0.72 1.58 -5.84
N ARG A 395 -0.26 0.67 -5.93
CA ARG A 395 -0.12 -0.62 -6.62
C ARG A 395 -0.07 -0.49 -8.14
N GLN A 396 -0.83 0.43 -8.73
CA GLN A 396 -0.76 0.71 -10.17
C GLN A 396 0.61 1.26 -10.54
N LEU A 397 1.05 2.26 -9.78
CA LEU A 397 2.32 2.91 -9.95
C LEU A 397 3.51 1.96 -9.70
N SER A 398 3.39 0.96 -8.83
CA SER A 398 4.46 -0.01 -8.60
C SER A 398 4.65 -1.03 -9.73
N LYS A 399 3.66 -1.24 -10.62
CA LYS A 399 3.80 -2.18 -11.74
C LYS A 399 4.77 -1.63 -12.78
N ALA A 400 5.60 -2.48 -13.35
CA ALA A 400 6.42 -2.15 -14.52
C ALA A 400 5.54 -2.28 -15.78
N SER A 401 5.70 -1.38 -16.76
CA SER A 401 4.97 -1.44 -18.04
C SER A 401 5.03 -2.84 -18.67
N ILE A 402 3.87 -3.34 -19.10
CA ILE A 402 3.73 -4.57 -19.89
C ILE A 402 3.95 -4.29 -21.40
N SER A 403 4.10 -3.04 -21.81
CA SER A 403 4.23 -2.65 -23.21
C SER A 403 5.52 -1.88 -23.45
N GLY A 404 6.50 -2.49 -24.15
CA GLY A 404 7.62 -1.71 -24.68
C GLY A 404 8.95 -2.41 -25.00
N LEU A 405 9.08 -3.74 -24.91
CA LEU A 405 10.24 -4.46 -25.45
C LEU A 405 9.79 -5.42 -26.56
N GLY A 406 9.25 -4.83 -27.63
CA GLY A 406 9.31 -5.45 -28.95
C GLY A 406 10.75 -5.33 -29.45
N LEU A 407 11.55 -6.36 -29.21
CA LEU A 407 12.85 -6.55 -29.84
C LEU A 407 12.61 -6.78 -31.34
N ILE A 408 13.14 -5.89 -32.18
CA ILE A 408 13.61 -6.25 -33.53
C ILE A 408 15.11 -6.49 -33.39
#